data_AF-A0A920SHJ9-F1
#
_entry.id   AF-A0A920SHJ9-F1
#
_cell.length_a   1.000
_cell.length_b   1.000
_cell.length_c   1.000
_cell.angle_alpha   90.00
_cell.angle_beta   90.00
_cell.angle_gamma   90.00
#
_symmetry.space_group_name_H-M   'P 1'
#
loop_
_entity.id
_entity.type
_entity.pdbx_description
1 polymer ?
#
loop_
_entity_poly.entity_id
_entity_poly.type
_entity_poly.pdbx_seq_one_letter_code
_entity_poly.pdbx_strand_id
1 'polypeptide(L)'
;MCFFCGAVSAADSQVLVSERTNVRVTELASGLGHPWALAFLPNGAMLITERPGRLRYFYQGELSPQFIKGLPPIHAEGQGGAFGCCYRSQVFGESVDLLFYVRGTSGGMATSVARARLEG
;
A
#
# COMPACT_ATOMS: atom_id res chain seq x y z
N MET A 1 -30.23 -20.57 -8.21
CA MET A 1 -29.16 -19.63 -8.56
C MET A 1 -29.59 -18.24 -8.06
N CYS A 2 -29.26 -17.87 -6.82
CA CYS A 2 -29.52 -16.52 -6.32
C CYS A 2 -28.31 -15.65 -6.68
N PHE A 3 -28.51 -14.70 -7.60
CA PHE A 3 -27.57 -13.61 -7.80
C PHE A 3 -27.68 -12.65 -6.60
N PHE A 4 -26.68 -12.65 -5.73
CA PHE A 4 -26.47 -11.55 -4.80
C PHE A 4 -25.94 -10.37 -5.60
N CYS A 5 -26.79 -9.37 -5.84
CA CYS A 5 -26.34 -8.03 -6.21
C CYS A 5 -25.80 -7.39 -4.93
N GLY A 6 -24.49 -7.49 -4.71
CA GLY A 6 -23.82 -6.76 -3.64
C GLY A 6 -23.88 -5.28 -3.95
N ALA A 7 -24.60 -4.51 -3.14
CA ALA A 7 -24.54 -3.06 -3.21
C ALA A 7 -23.10 -2.62 -2.91
N VAL A 8 -22.47 -1.95 -3.87
CA VAL A 8 -21.26 -1.17 -3.63
C VAL A 8 -21.64 -0.09 -2.62
N SER A 9 -21.13 -0.18 -1.39
CA SER A 9 -21.26 0.91 -0.44
C SER A 9 -20.57 2.12 -1.06
N ALA A 10 -21.30 3.21 -1.24
CA ALA A 10 -20.69 4.49 -1.54
C ALA A 10 -19.66 4.76 -0.43
N ALA A 11 -18.41 4.97 -0.81
CA ALA A 11 -17.38 5.47 0.09
C ALA A 11 -17.94 6.69 0.84
N ASP A 12 -17.79 6.71 2.16
CA ASP A 12 -18.24 7.85 2.96
C ASP A 12 -17.52 9.11 2.46
N SER A 13 -18.31 10.05 1.94
CA SER A 13 -17.81 11.26 1.28
C SER A 13 -18.26 12.48 2.07
N GLN A 14 -17.35 13.04 2.85
CA GLN A 14 -17.59 14.24 3.64
C GLN A 14 -16.95 15.48 3.00
N VAL A 15 -17.61 16.63 3.13
CA VAL A 15 -17.03 17.93 2.76
C VAL A 15 -16.57 18.62 4.03
N LEU A 16 -15.26 18.81 4.16
CA LEU A 16 -14.62 19.54 5.24
C LEU A 16 -14.42 21.00 4.81
N VAL A 17 -14.83 21.94 5.67
CA VAL A 17 -14.58 23.37 5.45
C VAL A 17 -13.23 23.71 6.08
N SER A 18 -12.30 24.25 5.29
CA SER A 18 -11.03 24.81 5.80
C SER A 18 -11.02 26.32 5.67
N GLU A 19 -10.04 26.98 6.27
CA GLU A 19 -9.89 28.45 6.24
C GLU A 19 -9.86 29.05 4.83
N ARG A 20 -9.38 28.28 3.83
CA ARG A 20 -9.17 28.78 2.46
C ARG A 20 -10.03 28.10 1.41
N THR A 21 -10.47 26.87 1.65
CA THR A 21 -11.23 26.09 0.66
C THR A 21 -12.03 24.97 1.33
N ASN A 22 -13.06 24.49 0.65
CA ASN A 22 -13.70 23.23 1.02
C ASN A 22 -12.89 22.06 0.43
N VAL A 23 -12.76 20.97 1.19
CA VAL A 23 -12.09 19.74 0.79
C VAL A 23 -13.10 18.61 0.84
N ARG A 24 -13.24 17.85 -0.24
CA ARG A 24 -14.00 16.60 -0.25
C ARG A 24 -13.07 15.46 0.13
N VAL A 25 -13.41 14.73 1.18
CA VAL A 25 -12.70 13.53 1.64
C VAL A 25 -13.58 12.33 1.36
N THR A 26 -13.03 11.34 0.66
CA THR A 26 -13.70 10.09 0.32
C THR A 26 -12.85 8.93 0.83
N GLU A 27 -13.42 8.09 1.68
CA GLU A 27 -12.70 6.91 2.19
C GLU A 27 -12.56 5.85 1.08
N LEU A 28 -11.34 5.56 0.64
CA LEU A 28 -11.11 4.54 -0.38
C LEU A 28 -11.05 3.12 0.19
N ALA A 29 -10.52 2.96 1.41
CA ALA A 29 -10.39 1.67 2.06
C ALA A 29 -10.27 1.83 3.59
N SER A 30 -10.86 0.88 4.32
CA SER A 30 -10.74 0.71 5.78
C SER A 30 -10.04 -0.60 6.13
N GLY A 31 -9.79 -0.81 7.43
CA GLY A 31 -9.22 -2.06 7.94
C GLY A 31 -7.73 -2.23 7.63
N LEU A 32 -7.03 -1.13 7.31
CA LEU A 32 -5.59 -1.09 7.19
C LEU A 32 -4.96 -1.11 8.58
N GLY A 33 -3.90 -1.89 8.78
CA GLY A 33 -3.26 -2.02 10.09
C GLY A 33 -2.56 -0.73 10.53
N HIS A 34 -1.54 -0.32 9.78
CA HIS A 34 -0.80 0.93 9.97
C HIS A 34 -0.23 1.37 8.60
N PRO A 35 -1.05 1.95 7.71
CA PRO A 35 -0.61 2.32 6.37
C PRO A 35 0.49 3.39 6.44
N TRP A 36 1.53 3.26 5.60
CA TRP A 36 2.69 4.14 5.61
C TRP A 36 2.92 4.86 4.28
N ALA A 37 2.93 4.12 3.16
CA ALA A 37 3.11 4.69 1.84
C ALA A 37 2.17 4.04 0.83
N LEU A 38 1.99 4.73 -0.30
CA LEU A 38 1.22 4.27 -1.45
C LEU A 38 2.02 4.44 -2.74
N ALA A 39 1.84 3.52 -3.68
CA ALA A 39 2.37 3.62 -5.04
C ALA A 39 1.29 3.24 -6.06
N PHE A 40 1.07 4.11 -7.04
CA PHE A 40 0.14 3.87 -8.14
C PHE A 40 0.78 2.98 -9.20
N LEU A 41 0.02 2.01 -9.70
CA LEU A 41 0.39 1.13 -10.79
C LEU A 41 -0.26 1.58 -12.11
N PRO A 42 0.31 1.24 -13.29
CA PRO A 42 -0.20 1.69 -14.58
C PRO A 42 -1.60 1.17 -14.92
N ASN A 43 -2.00 0.03 -14.32
CA ASN A 43 -3.35 -0.51 -14.47
C ASN A 43 -4.39 0.25 -13.63
N GLY A 44 -3.98 1.25 -12.83
CA GLY A 44 -4.87 2.00 -11.94
C GLY A 44 -5.00 1.41 -10.54
N ALA A 45 -4.27 0.33 -10.22
CA ALA A 45 -4.19 -0.18 -8.86
C ALA A 45 -3.25 0.66 -7.99
N MET A 46 -3.37 0.47 -6.67
CA MET A 46 -2.46 1.02 -5.67
C MET A 46 -1.85 -0.09 -4.83
N LEU A 47 -0.55 0.00 -4.61
CA LEU A 47 0.14 -0.73 -3.55
C LEU A 47 0.15 0.11 -2.29
N ILE A 48 -0.12 -0.49 -1.13
CA ILE A 48 -0.11 0.20 0.17
C ILE A 48 0.79 -0.57 1.13
N THR A 49 1.86 0.05 1.62
CA THR A 49 2.70 -0.54 2.66
C THR A 49 2.03 -0.35 4.02
N GLU A 50 2.05 -1.38 4.86
CA GLU A 50 1.73 -1.25 6.28
C GLU A 50 2.99 -1.48 7.11
N ARG A 51 3.25 -0.58 8.05
CA ARG A 51 4.47 -0.56 8.89
C ARG A 51 4.85 -1.91 9.51
N PRO A 52 3.92 -2.78 9.97
CA PRO A 52 4.22 -4.13 10.47
C PRO A 52 4.84 -5.09 9.46
N GLY A 53 5.08 -4.66 8.22
CA GLY A 53 5.71 -5.48 7.17
C GLY A 53 4.69 -6.17 6.28
N ARG A 54 3.59 -5.49 5.94
CA ARG A 54 2.58 -5.99 4.99
C ARG A 54 2.52 -5.10 3.76
N LEU A 55 2.11 -5.67 2.64
CA LEU A 55 1.85 -4.94 1.40
C LEU A 55 0.43 -5.31 0.92
N ARG A 56 -0.41 -4.29 0.78
CA ARG A 56 -1.79 -4.43 0.31
C ARG A 56 -1.88 -4.04 -1.16
N TYR A 57 -2.85 -4.64 -1.84
CA TYR A 57 -3.24 -4.30 -3.20
C TYR A 57 -4.67 -3.75 -3.18
N PHE A 58 -4.85 -2.56 -3.74
CA PHE A 58 -6.17 -1.94 -3.89
C PHE A 58 -6.43 -1.70 -5.37
N TYR A 59 -7.58 -2.14 -5.88
CA TYR A 59 -7.92 -1.99 -7.28
C TYR A 59 -9.43 -1.90 -7.46
N GLN A 60 -9.89 -1.00 -8.33
CA GLN A 60 -11.31 -0.81 -8.66
C GLN A 60 -12.24 -0.65 -7.44
N GLY A 61 -11.80 0.07 -6.41
CA GLY A 61 -12.62 0.31 -5.21
C GLY A 61 -12.49 -0.78 -4.15
N GLU A 62 -11.74 -1.84 -4.40
CA GLU A 62 -11.63 -2.98 -3.49
C GLU A 62 -10.21 -3.15 -2.94
N LEU A 63 -10.12 -3.34 -1.63
CA LEU A 63 -8.90 -3.74 -0.94
C LEU A 63 -8.82 -5.26 -0.94
N SER A 64 -7.76 -5.83 -1.51
CA SER A 64 -7.56 -7.28 -1.51
C SER A 64 -7.54 -7.82 -0.07
N PRO A 65 -8.26 -8.93 0.21
CA PRO A 65 -8.21 -9.58 1.51
C PRO A 65 -6.89 -10.31 1.75
N GLN A 66 -6.15 -10.64 0.68
CA GLN A 66 -4.82 -11.23 0.79
C GLN A 66 -3.73 -10.15 0.77
N PHE A 67 -2.66 -10.40 1.52
CA PHE A 67 -1.44 -9.61 1.44
C PHE A 67 -0.58 -10.09 0.27
N ILE A 68 0.11 -9.16 -0.39
CA ILE A 68 1.18 -9.49 -1.32
C ILE A 68 2.31 -10.16 -0.53
N LYS A 69 2.75 -11.32 -1.03
CA LYS A 69 3.79 -12.15 -0.42
C LYS A 69 5.17 -11.83 -1.02
N GLY A 70 6.22 -12.43 -0.45
CA GLY A 70 7.59 -12.31 -0.97
C GLY A 70 8.35 -11.07 -0.51
N LEU A 71 7.81 -10.31 0.45
CA LEU A 71 8.55 -9.23 1.10
C LEU A 71 9.74 -9.82 1.88
N PRO A 72 10.87 -9.09 1.96
CA PRO A 72 11.96 -9.48 2.84
C PRO A 72 11.50 -9.48 4.31
N PRO A 73 12.24 -10.15 5.22
CA PRO A 73 12.01 -10.00 6.65
C PRO A 73 12.14 -8.54 7.07
N ILE A 74 11.09 -7.99 7.68
CA ILE A 74 10.99 -6.60 8.10
C ILE A 74 10.95 -6.56 9.63
N HIS A 75 11.82 -5.75 10.22
CA HIS A 75 11.85 -5.53 11.67
C HIS A 75 10.99 -4.32 12.04
N ALA A 76 9.79 -4.59 12.55
CA ALA A 76 8.82 -3.56 12.92
C ALA A 76 8.82 -3.30 14.43
N GLU A 77 9.74 -2.46 14.89
CA GLU A 77 9.87 -2.05 16.30
C GLU A 77 10.20 -0.56 16.40
N GLY A 78 9.58 0.14 17.36
CA GLY A 78 9.77 1.59 17.51
C GLY A 78 9.36 2.32 16.23
N GLN A 79 10.32 3.00 15.59
CA GLN A 79 10.14 3.67 14.30
C GLN A 79 10.42 2.76 13.09
N GLY A 80 10.84 1.51 13.30
CA GLY A 80 11.10 0.54 12.25
C GLY A 80 9.84 -0.06 11.63
N GLY A 81 9.99 -0.59 10.42
CA GLY A 81 8.92 -1.24 9.67
C GLY A 81 9.10 -1.15 8.16
N ALA A 82 8.01 -1.39 7.44
CA ALA A 82 7.91 -1.05 6.02
C ALA A 82 7.58 0.43 5.86
N PHE A 83 8.33 1.13 5.01
CA PHE A 83 8.18 2.55 4.75
C PHE A 83 7.63 2.79 3.35
N GLY A 84 8.45 3.36 2.47
CA GLY A 84 8.08 3.70 1.09
C GLY A 84 8.01 2.47 0.19
N CYS A 85 7.07 2.52 -0.75
CA CYS A 85 7.15 1.75 -1.99
C CYS A 85 7.13 2.72 -3.17
N CYS A 86 7.78 2.36 -4.27
CA CYS A 86 7.56 3.06 -5.54
C CYS A 86 7.51 2.05 -6.68
N TYR A 87 6.54 2.26 -7.57
CA TYR A 87 6.49 1.57 -8.85
C TYR A 87 7.30 2.36 -9.87
N ARG A 88 8.31 1.73 -10.46
CA ARG A 88 9.04 2.30 -11.57
C ARG A 88 8.57 1.68 -12.88
N SER A 89 7.79 2.44 -13.65
CA SER A 89 7.49 2.13 -15.05
C SER A 89 8.79 2.06 -15.83
N GLN A 90 8.93 1.06 -16.70
CA GLN A 90 10.09 0.94 -17.57
C GLN A 90 9.77 1.35 -19.00
N VAL A 91 10.70 2.12 -19.57
CA VAL A 91 10.85 2.30 -21.01
C VAL A 91 11.49 1.04 -21.66
N PHE A 92 11.95 0.03 -20.87
CA PHE A 92 12.72 -1.15 -21.34
C PHE A 92 12.40 -2.54 -20.70
N GLY A 93 11.25 -2.69 -20.01
CA GLY A 93 10.53 -3.95 -19.67
C GLY A 93 11.07 -5.06 -18.73
N GLU A 94 10.80 -5.10 -17.40
CA GLU A 94 11.59 -4.39 -16.41
C GLU A 94 10.89 -3.78 -15.17
N SER A 95 9.77 -4.27 -14.67
CA SER A 95 9.16 -3.71 -13.45
C SER A 95 10.06 -3.88 -12.21
N VAL A 96 10.41 -2.77 -11.55
CA VAL A 96 11.18 -2.75 -10.31
C VAL A 96 10.41 -1.98 -9.26
N ASP A 97 9.96 -2.70 -8.26
CA ASP A 97 9.38 -2.12 -7.06
C ASP A 97 10.50 -1.95 -6.03
N LEU A 98 10.70 -0.70 -5.60
CA LEU A 98 11.60 -0.43 -4.47
C LEU A 98 10.78 -0.43 -3.20
N LEU A 99 11.19 -1.22 -2.21
CA LEU A 99 10.67 -1.17 -0.85
C LEU A 99 11.76 -0.59 0.06
N PHE A 100 11.44 0.48 0.76
CA PHE A 100 12.23 1.01 1.86
C PHE A 100 11.75 0.37 3.15
N TYR A 101 12.65 -0.24 3.93
CA TYR A 101 12.27 -0.95 5.14
C TYR A 101 13.41 -1.03 6.15
N VAL A 102 13.11 -1.39 7.39
CA VAL A 102 14.13 -1.73 8.40
C VAL A 102 14.34 -3.23 8.42
N ARG A 103 15.60 -3.65 8.27
CA ARG A 103 16.03 -5.04 8.46
C ARG A 103 16.70 -5.22 9.82
N GLY A 104 16.54 -6.39 10.41
CA GLY A 104 17.40 -6.85 11.49
C GLY A 104 18.79 -7.24 10.96
N THR A 105 19.83 -6.92 11.72
CA THR A 105 21.23 -7.28 11.45
C THR A 105 21.87 -7.79 12.73
N SER A 106 23.03 -8.45 12.62
CA SER A 106 23.79 -8.88 13.81
C SER A 106 24.23 -7.72 14.72
N GLY A 107 24.28 -6.49 14.20
CA GLY A 107 24.63 -5.28 14.95
C GLY A 107 23.45 -4.37 15.32
N GLY A 108 22.21 -4.83 15.19
CA GLY A 108 21.00 -4.04 15.45
C GLY A 108 20.14 -3.83 14.21
N MET A 109 19.53 -2.66 14.06
CA MET A 109 18.59 -2.35 12.97
C MET A 109 19.25 -1.50 11.89
N ALA A 110 18.92 -1.75 10.61
CA ALA A 110 19.40 -0.93 9.50
C ALA A 110 18.28 -0.60 8.51
N THR A 111 18.14 0.68 8.17
CA THR A 111 17.36 1.13 7.03
C THR A 111 17.95 0.54 5.75
N SER A 112 17.10 -0.10 4.97
CA SER A 112 17.49 -0.91 3.81
C SER A 112 16.51 -0.69 2.66
N VAL A 113 16.96 -1.03 1.45
CA VAL A 113 16.14 -1.00 0.24
C VAL A 113 16.17 -2.38 -0.39
N ALA A 114 15.00 -2.87 -0.78
CA ALA A 114 14.85 -4.07 -1.60
C ALA A 114 14.32 -3.70 -2.98
N ARG A 115 14.79 -4.42 -4.00
CA ARG A 115 14.24 -4.41 -5.36
C ARG A 115 13.47 -5.71 -5.54
N ALA A 116 12.20 -5.60 -5.91
CA ALA A 116 11.34 -6.73 -6.23
C ALA A 116 10.66 -6.52 -7.58
N ARG A 117 10.07 -7.59 -8.11
CA ARG A 117 9.15 -7.54 -9.24
C ARG A 117 7.80 -8.04 -8.73
N LEU A 118 6.75 -7.23 -8.88
CA LEU A 118 5.39 -7.72 -8.67
C LEU A 118 5.02 -8.73 -9.75
N GLU A 119 4.61 -9.92 -9.32
CA GLU A 119 4.07 -11.00 -10.17
C GLU A 119 2.61 -11.25 -9.79
N GLY A 120 1.78 -11.59 -10.79
CA GLY A 120 0.35 -11.80 -10.64
C GLY A 120 -0.19 -12.70 -11.75
#